data_AF-A0A2T2P342-F1
#
_entry.id   AF-A0A2T2P342-F1
#
_cell.length_a   1.000
_cell.length_b   1.000
_cell.length_c   1.000
_cell.angle_alpha   90.00
_cell.angle_beta   90.00
_cell.angle_gamma   90.00
#
_symmetry.space_group_name_H-M   'P 1'
#
loop_
_entity.id
_entity.type
_entity.pdbx_description
1 polymer ?
#
loop_
_entity_poly.entity_id
_entity_poly.type
_entity_poly.pdbx_seq_one_letter_code
_entity_poly.pdbx_strand_id
1 'polypeptide(L)'
;MAATAPSTSISRSTQLRIASDVAFQEAKHRYVMLQEKNYEECAQQLPHYNGGSSDQMGALGLNEVEQTAHGVGDTRHESTVSPLPLELCFQIVEHVADWQPSPDRQRTLKSLVQTCRGLRAIAESNLWKDVQDLDTVDRQLCFAAAVKTRPELGRCVKSAHILWQTGGANGELLEEICAACPNLERLLMQRGDSQEALEDVFEREDGEALCRILEPLHHLRTFVWACFVAGVHEVDPEHQPSVTPRLEAALAKGIVKRLTHLDLRGWSDHFYHAFMSNISTNIESIHLGPVCGFYGFNLSREYPNLKELVLNCFEGVADHDLLGLSRHTPLLESLSIMKVNEDVDDWDWFEDALTRWSRLKKLRCGSGWTLRRTCLEALAREEAPSLEELDLWDISDEIGNLDDNKIMVDVIRRHAPTLTYFQPGGRAFFRAGVETFRALQDAKELATLSLPTLAECVRSADVDILLDTCPELWNINPSIKAISGRRQEWEARRALHACQLQPQWEDQRLGM
;
A
#
# COMPACT_ATOMS: atom_id res chain seq x y z
N MET A 1 66.39 11.18 -4.04
CA MET A 1 65.02 11.64 -4.37
C MET A 1 64.18 10.40 -4.55
N ALA A 2 63.32 10.06 -3.58
CA ALA A 2 62.44 8.91 -3.66
C ALA A 2 61.21 9.30 -4.50
N ALA A 3 60.90 8.49 -5.53
CA ALA A 3 59.72 8.67 -6.35
C ALA A 3 58.48 8.16 -5.61
N THR A 4 57.55 9.06 -5.29
CA THR A 4 56.21 8.73 -4.81
C THR A 4 55.37 8.21 -5.98
N ALA A 5 54.91 6.97 -5.89
CA ALA A 5 54.00 6.38 -6.86
C ALA A 5 52.58 7.00 -6.71
N PRO A 6 51.84 7.22 -7.81
CA PRO A 6 50.50 7.78 -7.76
C PRO A 6 49.52 6.73 -7.21
N SER A 7 48.84 7.04 -6.09
CA SER A 7 47.74 6.21 -5.61
C SER A 7 46.49 6.46 -6.46
N THR A 8 46.13 5.49 -7.30
CA THR A 8 44.82 5.44 -7.95
C THR A 8 43.77 5.01 -6.92
N SER A 9 43.10 5.95 -6.26
CA SER A 9 41.95 5.65 -5.41
C SER A 9 40.73 5.39 -6.29
N ILE A 10 40.30 4.13 -6.38
CA ILE A 10 39.02 3.74 -6.98
C ILE A 10 37.90 4.27 -6.07
N SER A 11 36.85 4.88 -6.64
CA SER A 11 35.74 5.42 -5.86
C SER A 11 35.05 4.31 -5.05
N ARG A 12 34.54 4.65 -3.86
CA ARG A 12 33.81 3.73 -2.99
C ARG A 12 32.57 3.14 -3.69
N SER A 13 31.89 3.93 -4.54
CA SER A 13 30.78 3.45 -5.39
C SER A 13 31.21 2.37 -6.38
N THR A 14 32.37 2.53 -7.02
CA THR A 14 32.93 1.51 -7.92
C THR A 14 33.34 0.24 -7.17
N GLN A 15 33.87 0.38 -5.95
CA GLN A 15 34.20 -0.78 -5.10
C GLN A 15 32.95 -1.55 -4.66
N LEU A 16 31.88 -0.84 -4.28
CA LEU A 16 30.60 -1.45 -3.93
C LEU A 16 29.96 -2.14 -5.15
N ARG A 17 30.03 -1.52 -6.33
CA ARG A 17 29.55 -2.11 -7.57
C ARG A 17 30.33 -3.38 -7.95
N ILE A 18 31.66 -3.37 -7.84
CA ILE A 18 32.48 -4.57 -8.08
C ILE A 18 32.17 -5.66 -7.05
N ALA A 19 32.03 -5.33 -5.77
CA ALA A 19 31.68 -6.30 -4.74
C ALA A 19 30.28 -6.90 -4.98
N SER A 20 29.32 -6.08 -5.41
CA SER A 20 27.98 -6.50 -5.78
C SER A 20 27.98 -7.36 -7.04
N ASP A 21 28.73 -7.00 -8.07
CA ASP A 21 28.87 -7.79 -9.30
C ASP A 21 29.52 -9.14 -9.00
N VAL A 22 30.53 -9.19 -8.12
CA VAL A 22 31.14 -10.45 -7.67
C VAL A 22 30.13 -11.28 -6.87
N ALA A 23 29.38 -10.68 -5.94
CA ALA A 23 28.33 -11.37 -5.19
C ALA A 23 27.21 -11.88 -6.12
N PHE A 24 26.84 -11.12 -7.14
CA PHE A 24 25.87 -11.50 -8.16
C PHE A 24 26.40 -12.64 -9.04
N GLN A 25 27.66 -12.59 -9.49
CA GLN A 25 28.27 -13.70 -10.24
C GLN A 25 28.46 -14.95 -9.38
N GLU A 26 28.78 -14.79 -8.09
CA GLU A 26 28.83 -15.90 -7.14
C GLU A 26 27.45 -16.48 -6.86
N ALA A 27 26.42 -15.64 -6.71
CA ALA A 27 25.03 -16.08 -6.56
C ALA A 27 24.55 -16.78 -7.83
N LYS A 28 24.84 -16.23 -9.01
CA LYS A 28 24.56 -16.83 -10.31
C LYS A 28 25.32 -18.15 -10.50
N HIS A 29 26.58 -18.24 -10.09
CA HIS A 29 27.37 -19.47 -10.16
C HIS A 29 26.89 -20.52 -9.16
N ARG A 30 26.63 -20.13 -7.90
CA ARG A 30 25.96 -20.98 -6.90
C ARG A 30 24.60 -21.43 -7.41
N TYR A 31 23.87 -20.57 -8.11
CA TYR A 31 22.58 -20.89 -8.71
C TYR A 31 22.69 -21.86 -9.89
N VAL A 32 23.70 -21.73 -10.76
CA VAL A 32 23.98 -22.72 -11.82
C VAL A 32 24.39 -24.07 -11.22
N MET A 33 25.22 -24.06 -10.18
CA MET A 33 25.59 -25.25 -9.42
C MET A 33 24.38 -25.85 -8.67
N LEU A 34 23.47 -25.01 -8.19
CA LEU A 34 22.18 -25.41 -7.63
C LEU A 34 21.19 -25.83 -8.72
N GLN A 35 21.28 -25.38 -9.98
CA GLN A 35 20.44 -25.89 -11.06
C GLN A 35 20.85 -27.32 -11.43
N GLU A 36 22.16 -27.61 -11.41
CA GLU A 36 22.69 -28.95 -11.64
C GLU A 36 22.44 -29.90 -10.45
N LYS A 37 22.34 -29.37 -9.23
CA LYS A 37 22.09 -30.15 -7.99
C LYS A 37 20.61 -30.22 -7.58
N ASN A 38 19.81 -29.19 -7.91
CA ASN A 38 18.39 -29.06 -7.55
C ASN A 38 17.42 -29.51 -8.65
N TYR A 39 17.87 -29.96 -9.82
CA TYR A 39 16.94 -30.69 -10.70
C TYR A 39 16.44 -31.99 -10.03
N GLU A 40 17.22 -32.54 -9.09
CA GLU A 40 16.83 -33.66 -8.21
C GLU A 40 16.29 -33.21 -6.84
N GLU A 41 16.79 -32.11 -6.26
CA GLU A 41 16.37 -31.63 -4.92
C GLU A 41 15.21 -30.59 -4.92
N CYS A 42 15.01 -29.72 -5.93
CA CYS A 42 13.83 -28.82 -6.01
C CYS A 42 12.53 -29.54 -6.36
N ALA A 43 12.58 -30.76 -6.90
CA ALA A 43 11.42 -31.65 -6.94
C ALA A 43 11.07 -32.24 -5.56
N GLN A 44 11.98 -32.16 -4.58
CA GLN A 44 11.86 -32.74 -3.23
C GLN A 44 11.81 -31.70 -2.09
N GLN A 45 12.03 -30.41 -2.37
CA GLN A 45 12.01 -29.31 -1.39
C GLN A 45 10.76 -28.40 -1.50
N LEU A 46 9.63 -28.95 -1.95
CA LEU A 46 8.33 -28.55 -1.41
C LEU A 46 8.17 -29.25 -0.04
N PRO A 47 7.58 -28.61 0.98
CA PRO A 47 7.75 -29.04 2.37
C PRO A 47 7.23 -30.47 2.60
N HIS A 48 8.15 -31.40 2.84
CA HIS A 48 7.85 -32.63 3.56
C HIS A 48 7.52 -32.25 5.00
N TYR A 49 6.23 -32.17 5.31
CA TYR A 49 5.75 -32.20 6.69
C TYR A 49 5.73 -33.68 7.14
N ASN A 50 6.61 -34.02 8.08
CA ASN A 50 6.56 -35.28 8.80
C ASN A 50 5.22 -35.39 9.51
N GLY A 51 4.48 -36.47 9.21
CA GLY A 51 3.29 -36.86 9.94
C GLY A 51 3.62 -37.00 11.43
N GLY A 52 2.84 -36.30 12.25
CA GLY A 52 2.90 -36.44 13.70
C GLY A 52 2.68 -37.88 14.12
N SER A 53 3.66 -38.41 14.85
CA SER A 53 3.59 -39.60 15.66
C SER A 53 2.39 -39.51 16.61
N SER A 54 1.34 -40.29 16.33
CA SER A 54 0.47 -40.83 17.37
C SER A 54 1.30 -41.86 18.13
N ASP A 55 1.92 -41.46 19.24
CA ASP A 55 2.26 -42.39 20.34
C ASP A 55 2.78 -41.59 21.54
N GLN A 56 1.87 -41.32 22.49
CA GLN A 56 2.16 -41.25 23.92
C GLN A 56 0.85 -41.16 24.70
N MET A 57 0.32 -42.31 25.10
CA MET A 57 -0.38 -42.49 26.39
C MET A 57 -0.55 -43.98 26.69
N GLY A 58 -0.01 -44.39 27.85
CA GLY A 58 -0.61 -45.46 28.65
C GLY A 58 -0.06 -46.86 28.45
N ALA A 59 1.02 -47.16 29.18
CA ALA A 59 1.35 -48.51 29.59
C ALA A 59 0.19 -49.16 30.37
N LEU A 60 -0.10 -50.44 30.10
CA LEU A 60 -0.46 -51.47 31.09
C LEU A 60 -0.55 -52.86 30.40
N GLY A 61 0.39 -53.74 30.76
CA GLY A 61 0.13 -55.14 31.16
C GLY A 61 -0.41 -56.19 30.18
N LEU A 62 0.45 -57.18 29.91
CA LEU A 62 0.19 -58.64 29.84
C LEU A 62 -0.61 -59.21 28.63
N ASN A 63 0.07 -59.88 27.70
CA ASN A 63 0.37 -61.32 27.75
C ASN A 63 0.92 -61.85 26.41
N GLU A 64 1.92 -62.72 26.50
CA GLU A 64 2.41 -63.60 25.44
C GLU A 64 1.29 -64.53 24.94
N VAL A 65 1.15 -64.71 23.62
CA VAL A 65 0.96 -66.02 22.97
C VAL A 65 1.60 -65.97 21.57
N GLU A 66 2.36 -67.01 21.29
CA GLU A 66 3.09 -67.34 20.07
C GLU A 66 2.25 -67.57 18.80
N GLN A 67 2.93 -67.35 17.66
CA GLN A 67 2.87 -68.10 16.39
C GLN A 67 1.51 -68.21 15.65
N THR A 68 1.43 -67.67 14.44
CA THR A 68 1.60 -68.44 13.18
C THR A 68 1.36 -67.57 11.95
N ALA A 69 2.17 -67.84 10.92
CA ALA A 69 2.00 -67.34 9.58
C ALA A 69 0.71 -67.85 8.93
N HIS A 70 0.00 -66.99 8.20
CA HIS A 70 -0.49 -67.29 6.85
C HIS A 70 -1.08 -66.04 6.19
N GLY A 71 -0.80 -65.90 4.89
CA GLY A 71 -1.14 -64.75 4.09
C GLY A 71 -2.64 -64.47 4.02
N VAL A 72 -2.95 -63.18 3.98
CA VAL A 72 -4.23 -62.65 3.51
C VAL A 72 -3.87 -61.48 2.61
N GLY A 73 -4.40 -61.53 1.39
CA GLY A 73 -4.07 -60.63 0.30
C GLY A 73 -4.31 -59.18 0.66
N ASP A 74 -3.27 -58.37 0.45
CA ASP A 74 -3.33 -56.92 0.48
C ASP A 74 -4.00 -56.46 -0.83
N THR A 75 -5.30 -56.73 -0.98
CA THR A 75 -6.14 -56.00 -1.93
C THR A 75 -6.27 -54.59 -1.41
N ARG A 76 -5.27 -53.76 -1.72
CA ARG A 76 -5.42 -52.31 -1.73
C ARG A 76 -6.62 -52.04 -2.60
N HIS A 77 -7.76 -51.77 -1.96
CA HIS A 77 -8.84 -51.03 -2.56
C HIS A 77 -8.22 -49.69 -2.98
N GLU A 78 -7.69 -49.64 -4.20
CA GLU A 78 -7.65 -48.42 -4.98
C GLU A 78 -9.10 -47.96 -5.05
N SER A 79 -9.49 -47.16 -4.06
CA SER A 79 -10.73 -46.42 -4.09
C SER A 79 -10.65 -45.61 -5.37
N THR A 80 -11.32 -46.08 -6.41
CA THR A 80 -11.60 -45.35 -7.64
C THR A 80 -12.54 -44.22 -7.24
N VAL A 81 -12.03 -43.25 -6.49
CA VAL A 81 -12.71 -41.99 -6.23
C VAL A 81 -12.89 -41.40 -7.61
N SER A 82 -14.14 -41.41 -8.09
CA SER A 82 -14.50 -40.77 -9.34
C SER A 82 -13.92 -39.37 -9.30
N PRO A 83 -13.07 -38.97 -10.27
CA PRO A 83 -12.52 -37.64 -10.28
C PRO A 83 -13.69 -36.65 -10.26
N LEU A 84 -13.57 -35.63 -9.40
CA LEU A 84 -14.52 -34.51 -9.39
C LEU A 84 -14.69 -33.99 -10.82
N PRO A 85 -15.93 -33.73 -11.27
CA PRO A 85 -16.17 -33.03 -12.54
C PRO A 85 -15.31 -31.77 -12.64
N LEU A 86 -14.82 -31.49 -13.86
CA LEU A 86 -13.91 -30.37 -14.09
C LEU A 86 -14.57 -29.04 -13.72
N GLU A 87 -15.87 -28.93 -13.91
CA GLU A 87 -16.69 -27.77 -13.55
C GLU A 87 -16.65 -27.49 -12.03
N LEU A 88 -16.71 -28.55 -11.20
CA LEU A 88 -16.57 -28.39 -9.75
C LEU A 88 -15.13 -28.02 -9.36
N CYS A 89 -14.13 -28.56 -10.07
CA CYS A 89 -12.74 -28.14 -9.86
C CYS A 89 -12.55 -26.64 -10.16
N PHE A 90 -13.17 -26.13 -11.24
CA PHE A 90 -13.17 -24.70 -11.56
C PHE A 90 -13.83 -23.89 -10.45
N GLN A 91 -15.04 -24.26 -10.03
CA GLN A 91 -15.77 -23.53 -8.98
C GLN A 91 -15.00 -23.48 -7.66
N ILE A 92 -14.35 -24.58 -7.25
CA ILE A 92 -13.54 -24.63 -6.04
C ILE A 92 -12.36 -23.65 -6.15
N VAL A 93 -11.63 -23.71 -7.26
CA VAL A 93 -10.45 -22.87 -7.45
C VAL A 93 -10.82 -21.39 -7.61
N GLU A 94 -11.86 -21.07 -8.37
CA GLU A 94 -12.37 -19.70 -8.52
C GLU A 94 -12.81 -19.14 -7.18
N HIS A 95 -13.56 -19.91 -6.39
CA HIS A 95 -13.97 -19.49 -5.05
C HIS A 95 -12.76 -19.13 -4.16
N VAL A 96 -11.71 -19.95 -4.17
CA VAL A 96 -10.47 -19.65 -3.42
C VAL A 96 -9.70 -18.48 -4.05
N ALA A 97 -9.69 -18.36 -5.37
CA ALA A 97 -9.01 -17.29 -6.08
C ALA A 97 -9.64 -15.91 -5.81
N ASP A 98 -10.95 -15.87 -5.58
CA ASP A 98 -11.75 -14.69 -5.22
C ASP A 98 -11.58 -14.27 -3.76
N TRP A 99 -10.94 -15.09 -2.93
CA TRP A 99 -10.56 -14.65 -1.58
C TRP A 99 -9.63 -13.44 -1.68
N GLN A 100 -9.68 -12.57 -0.68
CA GLN A 100 -8.74 -11.47 -0.57
C GLN A 100 -7.29 -12.03 -0.59
N PRO A 101 -6.34 -11.32 -1.23
CA PRO A 101 -4.93 -11.74 -1.27
C PRO A 101 -4.39 -11.93 0.15
N SER A 102 -4.25 -13.19 0.57
CA SER A 102 -3.88 -13.56 1.93
C SER A 102 -2.97 -14.79 1.94
N PRO A 103 -2.19 -15.02 3.01
CA PRO A 103 -1.38 -16.23 3.17
C PRO A 103 -2.19 -17.52 3.07
N ASP A 104 -3.45 -17.51 3.56
CA ASP A 104 -4.35 -18.65 3.53
C ASP A 104 -4.86 -18.97 2.12
N ARG A 105 -5.18 -17.95 1.32
CA ARG A 105 -5.46 -18.12 -0.12
C ARG A 105 -4.28 -18.81 -0.82
N GLN A 106 -3.07 -18.29 -0.63
CA GLN A 106 -1.86 -18.84 -1.24
C GLN A 106 -1.59 -20.29 -0.80
N ARG A 107 -1.70 -20.59 0.50
CA ARG A 107 -1.54 -21.95 1.05
C ARG A 107 -2.59 -22.91 0.49
N THR A 108 -3.83 -22.45 0.36
CA THR A 108 -4.94 -23.26 -0.18
C THR A 108 -4.72 -23.55 -1.66
N LEU A 109 -4.36 -22.54 -2.47
CA LEU A 109 -4.04 -22.73 -3.89
C LEU A 109 -2.86 -23.70 -4.08
N LYS A 110 -1.79 -23.56 -3.28
CA LYS A 110 -0.66 -24.51 -3.29
C LYS A 110 -1.11 -25.95 -2.99
N SER A 111 -2.01 -26.13 -2.02
CA SER A 111 -2.55 -27.45 -1.67
C SER A 111 -3.42 -28.03 -2.79
N LEU A 112 -4.24 -27.20 -3.45
CA LEU A 112 -5.06 -27.62 -4.60
C LEU A 112 -4.18 -28.06 -5.79
N VAL A 113 -3.07 -27.37 -6.03
CA VAL A 113 -2.08 -27.73 -7.06
C VAL A 113 -1.51 -29.15 -6.84
N GLN A 114 -1.39 -29.56 -5.58
CA GLN A 114 -0.83 -30.86 -5.19
C GLN A 114 -1.88 -31.99 -5.17
N THR A 115 -3.18 -31.67 -5.17
CA THR A 115 -4.26 -32.64 -4.92
C THR A 115 -4.52 -33.58 -6.11
N CYS A 116 -4.89 -33.06 -7.27
CA CYS A 116 -5.19 -33.86 -8.46
C CYS A 116 -4.90 -33.09 -9.76
N ARG A 117 -4.87 -33.78 -10.91
CA ARG A 117 -4.51 -33.16 -12.21
C ARG A 117 -5.48 -32.05 -12.64
N GLY A 118 -6.78 -32.22 -12.39
CA GLY A 118 -7.80 -31.21 -12.75
C GLY A 118 -7.64 -29.94 -11.93
N LEU A 119 -7.57 -30.06 -10.60
CA LEU A 119 -7.32 -28.93 -9.70
C LEU A 119 -5.96 -28.29 -9.99
N ARG A 120 -4.92 -29.08 -10.27
CA ARG A 120 -3.59 -28.56 -10.63
C ARG A 120 -3.61 -27.61 -11.81
N ALA A 121 -4.21 -28.03 -12.92
CA ALA A 121 -4.24 -27.23 -14.14
C ALA A 121 -4.91 -25.85 -13.93
N ILE A 122 -5.92 -25.79 -13.06
CA ILE A 122 -6.70 -24.56 -12.82
C ILE A 122 -6.04 -23.73 -11.70
N ALA A 123 -5.68 -24.36 -10.58
CA ALA A 123 -5.12 -23.70 -9.41
C ALA A 123 -3.73 -23.11 -9.68
N GLU A 124 -2.91 -23.75 -10.52
CA GLU A 124 -1.58 -23.23 -10.85
C GLU A 124 -1.68 -21.86 -11.53
N SER A 125 -2.57 -21.69 -12.51
CA SER A 125 -2.74 -20.38 -13.16
C SER A 125 -3.13 -19.28 -12.17
N ASN A 126 -3.97 -19.60 -11.17
CA ASN A 126 -4.41 -18.64 -10.15
C ASN A 126 -3.33 -18.37 -9.09
N LEU A 127 -2.52 -19.38 -8.77
CA LEU A 127 -1.38 -19.23 -7.86
C LEU A 127 -0.36 -18.21 -8.39
N TRP A 128 -0.14 -18.20 -9.71
CA TRP A 128 0.81 -17.31 -10.37
C TRP A 128 0.25 -15.95 -10.76
N LYS A 129 -1.05 -15.67 -10.55
CA LYS A 129 -1.66 -14.35 -10.88
C LYS A 129 -1.08 -13.22 -10.02
N ASP A 130 -0.91 -13.45 -8.73
CA ASP A 130 -0.47 -12.45 -7.76
C ASP A 130 0.82 -12.92 -7.06
N VAL A 131 1.96 -12.46 -7.55
CA VAL A 131 3.28 -12.85 -7.03
C VAL A 131 3.77 -11.76 -6.08
N GLN A 132 3.44 -11.91 -4.80
CA GLN A 132 3.77 -10.92 -3.76
C GLN A 132 5.14 -11.15 -3.12
N ASP A 133 5.73 -12.35 -3.29
CA ASP A 133 6.95 -12.75 -2.57
C ASP A 133 8.26 -12.52 -3.37
N LEU A 134 8.37 -11.51 -4.26
CA LEU A 134 9.66 -11.20 -4.94
C LEU A 134 10.43 -10.07 -4.25
N ASP A 135 10.31 -10.04 -2.93
CA ASP A 135 10.93 -9.12 -1.97
C ASP A 135 12.42 -9.41 -1.69
N THR A 136 13.00 -10.45 -2.30
CA THR A 136 14.42 -10.81 -2.16
C THR A 136 15.01 -11.25 -3.50
N VAL A 137 16.31 -11.03 -3.70
CA VAL A 137 17.00 -11.42 -4.94
C VAL A 137 16.96 -12.93 -5.18
N ASP A 138 17.10 -13.74 -4.13
CA ASP A 138 17.03 -15.20 -4.25
C ASP A 138 15.67 -15.66 -4.78
N ARG A 139 14.57 -15.08 -4.28
CA ARG A 139 13.22 -15.38 -4.77
C ARG A 139 13.02 -14.90 -6.20
N GLN A 140 13.55 -13.73 -6.54
CA GLN A 140 13.55 -13.20 -7.91
C GLN A 140 14.30 -14.11 -8.90
N LEU A 141 15.48 -14.62 -8.53
CA LEU A 141 16.25 -15.57 -9.35
C LEU A 141 15.48 -16.87 -9.57
N CYS A 142 14.90 -17.43 -8.50
CA CYS A 142 14.07 -18.63 -8.59
C CYS A 142 12.86 -18.41 -9.50
N PHE A 143 12.19 -17.28 -9.36
CA PHE A 143 11.06 -16.89 -10.20
C PHE A 143 11.46 -16.75 -11.67
N ALA A 144 12.52 -16.00 -11.96
CA ALA A 144 13.00 -15.77 -13.32
C ALA A 144 13.31 -17.11 -14.02
N ALA A 145 13.98 -18.03 -13.32
CA ALA A 145 14.27 -19.34 -13.87
C ALA A 145 13.04 -20.23 -14.05
N ALA A 146 12.06 -20.16 -13.14
CA ALA A 146 10.81 -20.88 -13.28
C ALA A 146 10.05 -20.41 -14.53
N VAL A 147 9.91 -19.10 -14.73
CA VAL A 147 9.25 -18.54 -15.92
C VAL A 147 10.06 -18.79 -17.19
N LYS A 148 11.38 -18.79 -17.12
CA LYS A 148 12.23 -19.15 -18.27
C LYS A 148 12.05 -20.61 -18.70
N THR A 149 11.88 -21.50 -17.73
CA THR A 149 11.63 -22.93 -17.98
C THR A 149 10.19 -23.16 -18.45
N ARG A 150 9.25 -22.37 -17.94
CA ARG A 150 7.81 -22.46 -18.19
C ARG A 150 7.21 -21.09 -18.52
N PRO A 151 7.40 -20.58 -19.75
CA PRO A 151 6.99 -19.22 -20.11
C PRO A 151 5.49 -18.96 -20.00
N GLU A 152 4.66 -20.01 -20.00
CA GLU A 152 3.23 -19.89 -19.75
C GLU A 152 2.90 -19.34 -18.36
N LEU A 153 3.77 -19.60 -17.36
CA LEU A 153 3.57 -19.10 -15.99
C LEU A 153 3.69 -17.58 -15.93
N GLY A 154 4.68 -17.01 -16.62
CA GLY A 154 4.87 -15.56 -16.70
C GLY A 154 3.68 -14.84 -17.35
N ARG A 155 3.00 -15.49 -18.30
CA ARG A 155 1.78 -14.95 -18.92
C ARG A 155 0.57 -14.95 -18.00
N CYS A 156 0.57 -15.74 -16.93
CA CYS A 156 -0.50 -15.74 -15.93
C CYS A 156 -0.36 -14.58 -14.93
N VAL A 157 0.83 -14.00 -14.80
CA VAL A 157 1.12 -12.96 -13.81
C VAL A 157 0.38 -11.67 -14.14
N LYS A 158 -0.39 -11.18 -13.18
CA LYS A 158 -1.17 -9.93 -13.22
C LYS A 158 -0.67 -8.90 -12.23
N SER A 159 -0.12 -9.34 -11.10
CA SER A 159 0.42 -8.50 -10.05
C SER A 159 1.78 -9.00 -9.59
N ALA A 160 2.74 -8.10 -9.42
CA ALA A 160 4.07 -8.41 -8.91
C ALA A 160 4.55 -7.33 -7.92
N HIS A 161 5.18 -7.77 -6.83
CA HIS A 161 5.97 -6.92 -5.93
C HIS A 161 7.43 -7.32 -6.06
N ILE A 162 8.27 -6.40 -6.55
CA ILE A 162 9.70 -6.62 -6.75
C ILE A 162 10.54 -5.70 -5.85
N LEU A 163 11.57 -6.26 -5.23
CA LEU A 163 12.64 -5.50 -4.59
C LEU A 163 13.68 -5.06 -5.64
N TRP A 164 13.99 -3.77 -5.68
CA TRP A 164 15.14 -3.19 -6.34
C TRP A 164 16.20 -2.89 -5.29
N GLN A 165 17.33 -3.61 -5.37
CA GLN A 165 18.46 -3.38 -4.48
C GLN A 165 19.07 -1.99 -4.69
N THR A 166 19.61 -1.44 -3.61
CA THR A 166 20.35 -0.18 -3.62
C THR A 166 21.49 -0.21 -4.63
N GLY A 167 21.75 0.91 -5.31
CA GLY A 167 22.75 1.00 -6.37
C GLY A 167 22.45 0.19 -7.63
N GLY A 168 21.22 -0.29 -7.79
CA GLY A 168 20.77 -0.89 -9.05
C GLY A 168 21.26 -2.32 -9.32
N ALA A 169 21.83 -3.00 -8.32
CA ALA A 169 22.56 -4.26 -8.48
C ALA A 169 21.81 -5.38 -9.20
N ASN A 170 20.49 -5.47 -9.00
CA ASN A 170 19.65 -6.50 -9.61
C ASN A 170 18.83 -5.98 -10.81
N GLY A 171 19.15 -4.82 -11.37
CA GLY A 171 18.38 -4.20 -12.47
C GLY A 171 18.18 -5.13 -13.68
N GLU A 172 19.24 -5.83 -14.14
CA GLU A 172 19.15 -6.78 -15.25
C GLU A 172 18.18 -7.94 -14.97
N LEU A 173 18.15 -8.43 -13.72
CA LEU A 173 17.23 -9.48 -13.31
C LEU A 173 15.78 -8.98 -13.33
N LEU A 174 15.53 -7.76 -12.86
CA LEU A 174 14.20 -7.15 -12.91
C LEU A 174 13.73 -6.95 -14.35
N GLU A 175 14.63 -6.56 -15.26
CA GLU A 175 14.34 -6.49 -16.69
C GLU A 175 13.92 -7.87 -17.25
N GLU A 176 14.64 -8.96 -16.92
CA GLU A 176 14.28 -10.33 -17.34
C GLU A 176 12.91 -10.75 -16.80
N ILE A 177 12.64 -10.47 -15.52
CA ILE A 177 11.36 -10.79 -14.85
C ILE A 177 10.20 -10.07 -15.53
N CYS A 178 10.31 -8.75 -15.73
CA CYS A 178 9.24 -7.96 -16.33
C CYS A 178 9.02 -8.30 -17.81
N ALA A 179 10.08 -8.56 -18.58
CA ALA A 179 9.96 -9.02 -19.96
C ALA A 179 9.25 -10.38 -20.07
N ALA A 180 9.42 -11.26 -19.07
CA ALA A 180 8.77 -12.54 -19.01
C ALA A 180 7.29 -12.48 -18.57
N CYS A 181 6.84 -11.33 -18.05
CA CYS A 181 5.48 -11.10 -17.54
C CYS A 181 4.72 -10.03 -18.33
N PRO A 182 4.43 -10.23 -19.63
CA PRO A 182 3.86 -9.19 -20.48
C PRO A 182 2.42 -8.78 -20.10
N ASN A 183 1.70 -9.64 -19.37
CA ASN A 183 0.31 -9.43 -18.96
C ASN A 183 0.17 -8.71 -17.61
N LEU A 184 1.27 -8.21 -17.05
CA LEU A 184 1.29 -7.53 -15.77
C LEU A 184 0.43 -6.26 -15.81
N GLU A 185 -0.50 -6.16 -14.88
CA GLU A 185 -1.42 -5.03 -14.73
C GLU A 185 -1.06 -4.16 -13.52
N ARG A 186 -0.44 -4.75 -12.49
CA ARG A 186 -0.03 -4.08 -11.26
C ARG A 186 1.43 -4.39 -10.96
N LEU A 187 2.23 -3.35 -10.77
CA LEU A 187 3.63 -3.48 -10.37
C LEU A 187 3.87 -2.60 -9.13
N LEU A 188 4.28 -3.24 -8.04
CA LEU A 188 4.90 -2.56 -6.92
C LEU A 188 6.41 -2.80 -7.00
N MET A 189 7.16 -1.72 -7.05
CA MET A 189 8.61 -1.74 -7.08
C MET A 189 9.13 -0.99 -5.86
N GLN A 190 9.84 -1.73 -5.01
CA GLN A 190 10.39 -1.24 -3.77
C GLN A 190 11.89 -1.05 -3.91
N ARG A 191 12.42 0.15 -3.70
CA ARG A 191 13.86 0.41 -3.66
C ARG A 191 14.36 0.46 -2.22
N GLY A 192 15.33 -0.39 -1.91
CA GLY A 192 15.89 -0.55 -0.57
C GLY A 192 15.05 -1.43 0.36
N ASP A 193 15.67 -1.88 1.44
CA ASP A 193 14.99 -2.58 2.54
C ASP A 193 14.63 -1.57 3.64
N SER A 194 13.40 -1.64 4.13
CA SER A 194 12.88 -0.89 5.27
C SER A 194 13.74 -0.96 6.55
N GLN A 195 14.61 -1.99 6.68
CA GLN A 195 15.36 -2.25 7.91
C GLN A 195 16.70 -1.51 8.00
N GLU A 196 17.31 -1.13 6.87
CA GLU A 196 18.62 -0.47 6.85
C GLU A 196 18.54 0.82 6.02
N ALA A 197 18.59 1.95 6.73
CA ALA A 197 18.72 3.28 6.13
C ALA A 197 20.11 3.45 5.52
N LEU A 198 20.34 2.79 4.37
CA LEU A 198 21.51 3.01 3.55
C LEU A 198 21.32 4.31 2.77
N GLU A 199 22.40 5.06 2.62
CA GLU A 199 22.47 6.14 1.65
C GLU A 199 22.54 5.52 0.25
N ASP A 200 21.58 5.84 -0.61
CA ASP A 200 21.55 5.40 -2.00
C ASP A 200 21.13 6.60 -2.86
N VAL A 201 21.79 6.74 -4.01
CA VAL A 201 21.54 7.83 -4.95
C VAL A 201 20.95 7.22 -6.20
N PHE A 202 19.82 7.75 -6.66
CA PHE A 202 19.23 7.31 -7.91
C PHE A 202 20.08 7.83 -9.08
N GLU A 203 20.90 6.97 -9.67
CA GLU A 203 21.82 7.36 -10.73
C GLU A 203 21.12 7.38 -12.10
N ARG A 204 21.82 7.93 -13.10
CA ARG A 204 21.32 7.98 -14.48
C ARG A 204 21.02 6.57 -15.02
N GLU A 205 21.89 5.63 -14.72
CA GLU A 205 21.82 4.22 -15.10
C GLU A 205 20.57 3.55 -14.52
N ASP A 206 20.16 3.92 -13.30
CA ASP A 206 18.91 3.44 -12.70
C ASP A 206 17.70 3.92 -13.49
N GLY A 207 17.73 5.17 -13.95
CA GLY A 207 16.68 5.70 -14.83
C GLY A 207 16.58 4.92 -16.14
N GLU A 208 17.72 4.54 -16.73
CA GLU A 208 17.75 3.72 -17.95
C GLU A 208 17.27 2.28 -17.70
N ALA A 209 17.61 1.69 -16.55
CA ALA A 209 17.11 0.38 -16.13
C ALA A 209 15.59 0.43 -15.90
N LEU A 210 15.08 1.46 -15.23
CA LEU A 210 13.64 1.64 -15.01
C LEU A 210 12.89 1.70 -16.34
N CYS A 211 13.45 2.37 -17.35
CA CYS A 211 12.87 2.35 -18.71
C CYS A 211 12.70 0.93 -19.23
N ARG A 212 13.77 0.14 -19.18
CA ARG A 212 13.80 -1.22 -19.75
C ARG A 212 12.91 -2.18 -18.98
N ILE A 213 12.81 -2.03 -17.66
CA ILE A 213 11.89 -2.77 -16.79
C ILE A 213 10.43 -2.48 -17.19
N LEU A 214 10.09 -1.20 -17.39
CA LEU A 214 8.71 -0.81 -17.66
C LEU A 214 8.29 -1.05 -19.13
N GLU A 215 9.20 -0.89 -20.10
CA GLU A 215 8.93 -1.01 -21.56
C GLU A 215 8.06 -2.21 -21.98
N PRO A 216 8.31 -3.46 -21.53
CA PRO A 216 7.50 -4.63 -21.91
C PRO A 216 6.09 -4.65 -21.29
N LEU A 217 5.80 -3.80 -20.31
CA LEU A 217 4.57 -3.87 -19.51
C LEU A 217 3.43 -3.08 -20.17
N HIS A 218 2.93 -3.62 -21.28
CA HIS A 218 1.89 -2.97 -22.09
C HIS A 218 0.50 -2.94 -21.45
N HIS A 219 0.26 -3.80 -20.45
CA HIS A 219 -1.01 -3.89 -19.72
C HIS A 219 -0.98 -3.19 -18.36
N LEU A 220 0.13 -2.53 -18.00
CA LEU A 220 0.30 -1.89 -16.71
C LEU A 220 -0.73 -0.76 -16.51
N ARG A 221 -1.51 -0.86 -15.43
CA ARG A 221 -2.52 0.11 -15.00
C ARG A 221 -2.23 0.71 -13.63
N THR A 222 -1.58 -0.06 -12.76
CA THR A 222 -1.21 0.34 -11.41
C THR A 222 0.30 0.28 -11.29
N PHE A 223 0.91 1.42 -10.99
CA PHE A 223 2.35 1.50 -10.70
C PHE A 223 2.55 2.11 -9.32
N VAL A 224 3.23 1.35 -8.46
CA VAL A 224 3.61 1.78 -7.12
C VAL A 224 5.13 1.77 -7.03
N TRP A 225 5.71 2.90 -6.70
CA TRP A 225 7.12 3.04 -6.35
C TRP A 225 7.23 3.34 -4.86
N ALA A 226 7.98 2.50 -4.13
CA ALA A 226 8.24 2.72 -2.72
C ALA A 226 9.76 2.79 -2.47
N CYS A 227 10.25 3.92 -2.00
CA CYS A 227 11.67 4.11 -1.67
C CYS A 227 11.85 4.23 -0.16
N PHE A 228 12.61 3.31 0.44
CA PHE A 228 12.91 3.30 1.89
C PHE A 228 14.35 3.75 2.22
N VAL A 229 15.04 4.29 1.22
CA VAL A 229 16.39 4.82 1.36
C VAL A 229 16.34 6.14 2.12
N ALA A 230 17.26 6.34 3.07
CA ALA A 230 17.48 7.65 3.67
C ALA A 230 18.15 8.54 2.62
N GLY A 231 17.40 9.47 2.04
CA GLY A 231 18.00 10.34 1.05
C GLY A 231 19.04 11.26 1.68
N VAL A 232 20.08 11.51 0.90
CA VAL A 232 21.12 12.46 1.23
C VAL A 232 20.48 13.85 1.11
N HIS A 233 20.16 14.47 2.24
CA HIS A 233 19.43 15.75 2.36
C HIS A 233 20.07 16.95 1.65
N GLU A 234 21.23 16.77 1.00
CA GLU A 234 22.03 17.84 0.42
C GLU A 234 22.58 17.46 -0.97
N VAL A 235 21.77 16.81 -1.82
CA VAL A 235 22.12 16.80 -3.24
C VAL A 235 21.86 18.21 -3.77
N ASP A 236 22.96 18.95 -3.94
CA ASP A 236 23.00 20.23 -4.65
C ASP A 236 22.04 20.18 -5.85
N PRO A 237 21.08 21.13 -5.98
CA PRO A 237 20.15 21.19 -7.09
C PRO A 237 20.82 21.11 -8.47
N GLU A 238 22.06 21.60 -8.59
CA GLU A 238 22.85 21.51 -9.83
C GLU A 238 23.36 20.09 -10.13
N HIS A 239 23.39 19.23 -9.11
CA HIS A 239 23.83 17.84 -9.17
C HIS A 239 22.68 16.83 -9.08
N GLN A 240 21.42 17.28 -9.10
CA GLN A 240 20.29 16.37 -9.24
C GLN A 240 20.45 15.62 -10.57
N PRO A 241 20.56 14.27 -10.54
CA PRO A 241 20.66 13.49 -11.76
C PRO A 241 19.40 13.75 -12.57
N SER A 242 19.54 14.47 -13.68
CA SER A 242 18.43 14.76 -14.56
C SER A 242 17.90 13.44 -15.11
N VAL A 243 16.57 13.32 -15.14
CA VAL A 243 15.90 12.23 -15.83
C VAL A 243 16.54 12.09 -17.21
N THR A 244 16.96 10.88 -17.59
CA THR A 244 17.47 10.70 -18.94
C THR A 244 16.40 11.11 -19.95
N PRO A 245 16.73 11.85 -21.02
CA PRO A 245 15.77 12.17 -22.08
C PRO A 245 15.09 10.91 -22.66
N ARG A 246 15.74 9.75 -22.52
CA ARG A 246 15.19 8.44 -22.87
C ARG A 246 14.06 8.00 -21.92
N LEU A 247 14.21 8.17 -20.61
CA LEU A 247 13.15 7.88 -19.63
C LEU A 247 11.95 8.79 -19.84
N GLU A 248 12.17 10.09 -20.02
CA GLU A 248 11.08 11.01 -20.37
C GLU A 248 10.38 10.59 -21.67
N ALA A 249 11.13 10.25 -22.71
CA ALA A 249 10.57 9.79 -23.97
C ALA A 249 9.84 8.44 -23.84
N ALA A 250 10.32 7.50 -23.04
CA ALA A 250 9.68 6.20 -22.82
C ALA A 250 8.36 6.36 -22.06
N LEU A 251 8.37 7.18 -21.00
CA LEU A 251 7.17 7.52 -20.23
C LEU A 251 6.14 8.25 -21.10
N ALA A 252 6.58 9.21 -21.90
CA ALA A 252 5.74 9.93 -22.86
C ALA A 252 5.11 9.03 -23.94
N LYS A 253 5.82 7.96 -24.33
CA LYS A 253 5.43 7.09 -25.46
C LYS A 253 4.42 6.00 -25.12
N GLY A 254 4.13 5.67 -23.87
CA GLY A 254 2.96 4.81 -23.65
C GLY A 254 2.62 4.28 -22.27
N ILE A 255 3.58 4.11 -21.37
CA ILE A 255 3.30 3.40 -20.11
C ILE A 255 2.43 4.25 -19.19
N VAL A 256 2.88 5.49 -18.97
CA VAL A 256 2.17 6.43 -18.09
C VAL A 256 0.79 6.80 -18.64
N LYS A 257 0.62 6.76 -19.96
CA LYS A 257 -0.67 7.01 -20.63
C LYS A 257 -1.74 5.94 -20.35
N ARG A 258 -1.35 4.76 -19.89
CA ARG A 258 -2.27 3.65 -19.55
C ARG A 258 -2.55 3.53 -18.06
N LEU A 259 -1.77 4.22 -17.22
CA LEU A 259 -1.95 4.17 -15.79
C LEU A 259 -3.30 4.76 -15.38
N THR A 260 -4.00 4.01 -14.54
CA THR A 260 -5.19 4.43 -13.79
C THR A 260 -4.85 4.70 -12.32
N HIS A 261 -3.76 4.13 -11.80
CA HIS A 261 -3.28 4.39 -10.46
C HIS A 261 -1.76 4.57 -10.46
N LEU A 262 -1.32 5.65 -9.81
CA LEU A 262 0.09 5.98 -9.61
C LEU A 262 0.31 6.29 -8.13
N ASP A 263 1.25 5.58 -7.52
CA ASP A 263 1.67 5.81 -6.13
C ASP A 263 3.19 5.93 -6.08
N LEU A 264 3.69 7.09 -5.68
CA LEU A 264 5.10 7.42 -5.60
C LEU A 264 5.43 7.77 -4.16
N ARG A 265 6.05 6.85 -3.42
CA ARG A 265 6.41 7.00 -2.01
C ARG A 265 7.93 7.11 -1.83
N GLY A 266 8.32 7.87 -0.81
CA GLY A 266 9.72 8.11 -0.49
C GLY A 266 10.40 9.08 -1.46
N TRP A 267 11.72 8.99 -1.56
CA TRP A 267 12.54 9.84 -2.43
C TRP A 267 12.35 9.45 -3.89
N SER A 268 11.49 10.20 -4.60
CA SER A 268 11.16 9.94 -6.01
C SER A 268 11.33 11.16 -6.93
N ASP A 269 11.89 12.26 -6.40
CA ASP A 269 12.15 13.52 -7.11
C ASP A 269 12.83 13.32 -8.47
N HIS A 270 13.75 12.35 -8.52
CA HIS A 270 14.57 12.03 -9.68
C HIS A 270 13.79 11.66 -10.94
N PHE A 271 12.56 11.14 -10.83
CA PHE A 271 11.73 10.81 -11.99
C PHE A 271 10.28 11.28 -11.86
N TYR A 272 9.93 11.89 -10.73
CA TYR A 272 8.64 12.53 -10.48
C TYR A 272 8.19 13.44 -11.63
N HIS A 273 9.04 14.39 -12.03
CA HIS A 273 8.73 15.32 -13.12
C HIS A 273 8.38 14.61 -14.43
N ALA A 274 9.06 13.49 -14.72
CA ALA A 274 8.83 12.74 -15.94
C ALA A 274 7.51 11.96 -15.93
N PHE A 275 7.11 11.40 -14.78
CA PHE A 275 5.77 10.80 -14.64
C PHE A 275 4.70 11.87 -14.72
N MET A 276 4.84 12.95 -13.96
CA MET A 276 3.80 13.98 -13.87
C MET A 276 3.60 14.73 -15.17
N SER A 277 4.68 14.97 -15.92
CA SER A 277 4.62 15.60 -17.23
C SER A 277 3.91 14.74 -18.28
N ASN A 278 3.79 13.43 -18.05
CA ASN A 278 3.26 12.47 -19.04
C ASN A 278 2.07 11.65 -18.54
N ILE A 279 1.52 11.99 -17.37
CA ILE A 279 0.42 11.24 -16.77
C ILE A 279 -0.83 11.31 -17.63
N SER A 280 -1.54 10.19 -17.71
CA SER A 280 -2.75 10.06 -18.52
C SER A 280 -3.90 10.89 -17.97
N THR A 281 -4.79 11.34 -18.85
CA THR A 281 -6.11 11.83 -18.45
C THR A 281 -7.04 10.72 -17.93
N ASN A 282 -6.67 9.45 -18.12
CA ASN A 282 -7.36 8.28 -17.57
C ASN A 282 -6.95 7.96 -16.12
N ILE A 283 -6.05 8.74 -15.52
CA ILE A 283 -5.63 8.51 -14.14
C ILE A 283 -6.84 8.70 -13.20
N GLU A 284 -7.08 7.70 -12.35
CA GLU A 284 -8.16 7.70 -11.36
C GLU A 284 -7.64 7.97 -9.95
N SER A 285 -6.37 7.63 -9.67
CA SER A 285 -5.80 7.76 -8.34
C SER A 285 -4.31 8.13 -8.40
N ILE A 286 -3.93 9.15 -7.65
CA ILE A 286 -2.56 9.65 -7.52
C ILE A 286 -2.19 9.75 -6.04
N HIS A 287 -1.12 9.10 -5.64
CA HIS A 287 -0.58 9.14 -4.28
C HIS A 287 0.87 9.58 -4.33
N LEU A 288 1.20 10.67 -3.66
CA LEU A 288 2.54 11.26 -3.61
C LEU A 288 2.98 11.30 -2.15
N GLY A 289 4.14 10.69 -1.86
CA GLY A 289 4.71 10.59 -0.53
C GLY A 289 5.39 11.88 -0.04
N PRO A 290 5.90 11.86 1.21
CA PRO A 290 6.46 13.04 1.85
C PRO A 290 7.67 13.64 1.17
N VAL A 291 8.49 12.81 0.53
CA VAL A 291 9.75 13.25 -0.07
C VAL A 291 9.66 13.47 -1.57
N CYS A 292 8.47 13.79 -2.06
CA CYS A 292 8.27 14.26 -3.42
C CYS A 292 8.27 15.80 -3.39
N GLY A 293 9.35 16.42 -3.87
CA GLY A 293 9.42 17.84 -4.17
C GLY A 293 8.32 18.21 -5.16
N PHE A 294 7.64 19.34 -4.92
CA PHE A 294 6.49 19.73 -5.72
C PHE A 294 6.89 20.48 -7.00
N TYR A 295 8.19 20.66 -7.24
CA TYR A 295 8.73 21.37 -8.40
C TYR A 295 8.20 20.79 -9.73
N GLY A 296 7.32 21.55 -10.38
CA GLY A 296 6.79 21.23 -11.71
C GLY A 296 5.56 20.32 -11.74
N PHE A 297 4.98 19.95 -10.59
CA PHE A 297 3.66 19.34 -10.59
C PHE A 297 2.64 20.43 -10.90
N ASN A 298 2.04 20.35 -12.09
CA ASN A 298 0.96 21.25 -12.46
C ASN A 298 -0.39 20.56 -12.16
N LEU A 299 -0.98 20.89 -11.00
CA LEU A 299 -2.34 20.42 -10.62
C LEU A 299 -3.42 21.06 -11.48
N SER A 300 -3.11 22.15 -12.19
CA SER A 300 -4.05 22.75 -13.17
C SER A 300 -4.18 21.95 -14.47
N ARG A 301 -3.50 20.82 -14.63
CA ARG A 301 -3.75 19.90 -15.74
C ARG A 301 -5.12 19.24 -15.63
N GLU A 302 -5.67 18.89 -16.79
CA GLU A 302 -6.96 18.20 -16.89
C GLU A 302 -6.86 16.73 -16.47
N TYR A 303 -7.37 16.40 -15.28
CA TYR A 303 -7.52 15.01 -14.80
C TYR A 303 -9.00 14.67 -14.61
N PRO A 304 -9.78 14.60 -15.71
CA PRO A 304 -11.24 14.50 -15.62
C PRO A 304 -11.73 13.22 -14.95
N ASN A 305 -10.91 12.18 -14.88
CA ASN A 305 -11.23 10.88 -14.28
C ASN A 305 -10.68 10.70 -12.86
N LEU A 306 -9.98 11.70 -12.31
CA LEU A 306 -9.37 11.58 -11.00
C LEU A 306 -10.44 11.47 -9.91
N LYS A 307 -10.39 10.39 -9.15
CA LYS A 307 -11.27 10.09 -8.00
C LYS A 307 -10.53 10.22 -6.68
N GLU A 308 -9.23 9.98 -6.66
CA GLU A 308 -8.44 10.02 -5.44
C GLU A 308 -7.13 10.77 -5.64
N LEU A 309 -6.85 11.70 -4.72
CA LEU A 309 -5.61 12.44 -4.68
C LEU A 309 -5.07 12.47 -3.25
N VAL A 310 -3.86 11.95 -3.07
CA VAL A 310 -3.12 11.99 -1.81
C VAL A 310 -1.79 12.71 -2.05
N LEU A 311 -1.62 13.88 -1.45
CA LEU A 311 -0.41 14.70 -1.50
C LEU A 311 0.19 14.78 -0.10
N ASN A 312 1.17 13.92 0.18
CA ASN A 312 1.85 13.91 1.48
C ASN A 312 3.14 14.73 1.49
N CYS A 313 3.39 15.55 0.46
CA CYS A 313 4.64 16.29 0.22
C CYS A 313 5.08 17.23 1.36
N PHE A 314 6.41 17.37 1.54
CA PHE A 314 7.02 18.33 2.47
C PHE A 314 6.92 19.79 2.01
N GLU A 315 6.89 20.00 0.70
CA GLU A 315 6.65 21.30 0.10
C GLU A 315 5.16 21.55 0.02
N GLY A 316 4.76 22.78 0.34
CA GLY A 316 3.36 23.14 0.28
C GLY A 316 2.88 23.25 -1.17
N VAL A 317 1.62 22.90 -1.37
CA VAL A 317 0.93 23.14 -2.64
C VAL A 317 0.53 24.62 -2.73
N ALA A 318 0.63 25.22 -3.92
CA ALA A 318 0.21 26.60 -4.15
C ALA A 318 -1.31 26.72 -4.41
N ASP A 319 -1.90 27.89 -4.12
CA ASP A 319 -3.36 28.09 -4.28
C ASP A 319 -3.87 27.95 -5.70
N HIS A 320 -3.11 28.50 -6.66
CA HIS A 320 -3.50 28.44 -8.07
C HIS A 320 -3.55 26.99 -8.59
N ASP A 321 -2.72 26.11 -8.02
CA ASP A 321 -2.71 24.69 -8.31
C ASP A 321 -3.94 23.98 -7.74
N LEU A 322 -4.34 24.31 -6.50
CA LEU A 322 -5.55 23.76 -5.87
C LEU A 322 -6.84 24.26 -6.53
N LEU A 323 -6.87 25.53 -6.94
CA LEU A 323 -7.95 26.10 -7.74
C LEU A 323 -8.02 25.46 -9.13
N GLY A 324 -6.87 25.20 -9.75
CA GLY A 324 -6.78 24.45 -10.99
C GLY A 324 -7.33 23.03 -10.83
N LEU A 325 -6.90 22.34 -9.78
CA LEU A 325 -7.36 20.99 -9.44
C LEU A 325 -8.89 20.95 -9.36
N SER A 326 -9.52 21.86 -8.63
CA SER A 326 -10.97 21.86 -8.43
C SER A 326 -11.77 22.10 -9.72
N ARG A 327 -11.19 22.83 -10.68
CA ARG A 327 -11.80 23.05 -12.00
C ARG A 327 -11.71 21.82 -12.90
N HIS A 328 -10.70 20.99 -12.68
CA HIS A 328 -10.31 19.93 -13.60
C HIS A 328 -10.54 18.50 -13.08
N THR A 329 -11.06 18.35 -11.85
CA THR A 329 -11.30 17.05 -11.20
C THR A 329 -12.73 16.92 -10.65
N PRO A 330 -13.77 17.01 -11.51
CA PRO A 330 -15.16 16.99 -11.06
C PRO A 330 -15.61 15.64 -10.46
N LEU A 331 -14.83 14.57 -10.66
CA LEU A 331 -15.13 13.24 -10.14
C LEU A 331 -14.35 12.90 -8.86
N LEU A 332 -13.69 13.88 -8.24
CA LEU A 332 -12.90 13.65 -7.03
C LEU A 332 -13.80 13.18 -5.88
N GLU A 333 -13.48 12.02 -5.31
CA GLU A 333 -14.17 11.38 -4.19
C GLU A 333 -13.32 11.41 -2.91
N SER A 334 -11.99 11.44 -3.03
CA SER A 334 -11.06 11.45 -1.90
C SER A 334 -9.93 12.45 -2.14
N LEU A 335 -9.75 13.38 -1.19
CA LEU A 335 -8.69 14.36 -1.17
C LEU A 335 -7.95 14.31 0.16
N SER A 336 -6.64 14.07 0.13
CA SER A 336 -5.77 14.14 1.28
C SER A 336 -4.57 15.00 0.94
N ILE A 337 -4.35 16.10 1.64
CA ILE A 337 -3.21 16.98 1.41
C ILE A 337 -2.57 17.26 2.76
N MET A 338 -1.31 16.88 2.96
CA MET A 338 -0.65 17.02 4.25
C MET A 338 -0.20 18.44 4.54
N LYS A 339 0.29 19.16 3.52
CA LYS A 339 0.85 20.50 3.67
C LYS A 339 0.46 21.42 2.52
N VAL A 340 0.04 22.63 2.84
CA VAL A 340 -0.17 23.75 1.90
C VAL A 340 0.89 24.81 2.21
N ASN A 341 1.28 25.63 1.22
CA ASN A 341 2.31 26.65 1.45
C ASN A 341 1.87 27.64 2.54
N GLU A 342 2.80 28.03 3.41
CA GLU A 342 2.52 28.91 4.54
C GLU A 342 2.13 30.34 4.09
N ASP A 343 2.55 30.74 2.89
CA ASP A 343 2.25 32.05 2.28
C ASP A 343 0.85 32.12 1.61
N VAL A 344 -0.01 31.13 1.86
CA VAL A 344 -1.39 31.12 1.36
C VAL A 344 -2.25 32.08 2.18
N ASP A 345 -2.30 33.32 1.70
CA ASP A 345 -3.11 34.38 2.29
C ASP A 345 -4.57 34.34 1.85
N ASP A 346 -4.90 33.65 0.75
CA ASP A 346 -6.23 33.64 0.13
C ASP A 346 -6.82 32.23 0.08
N TRP A 347 -7.86 31.99 0.87
CA TRP A 347 -8.59 30.73 0.94
C TRP A 347 -9.92 30.78 0.14
N ASP A 348 -10.18 31.84 -0.61
CA ASP A 348 -11.42 31.99 -1.40
C ASP A 348 -11.56 30.84 -2.42
N TRP A 349 -10.44 30.26 -2.85
CA TRP A 349 -10.44 29.09 -3.73
C TRP A 349 -11.09 27.86 -3.10
N PHE A 350 -11.04 27.69 -1.77
CA PHE A 350 -11.53 26.50 -1.08
C PHE A 350 -13.05 26.42 -1.10
N GLU A 351 -13.72 27.55 -0.87
CA GLU A 351 -15.17 27.67 -1.01
C GLU A 351 -15.61 27.31 -2.44
N ASP A 352 -14.96 27.91 -3.43
CA ASP A 352 -15.19 27.62 -4.84
C ASP A 352 -14.91 26.14 -5.19
N ALA A 353 -13.90 25.53 -4.57
CA ALA A 353 -13.51 24.15 -4.82
C ALA A 353 -14.54 23.15 -4.28
N LEU A 354 -15.04 23.36 -3.06
CA LEU A 354 -16.03 22.49 -2.43
C LEU A 354 -17.31 22.38 -3.28
N THR A 355 -17.78 23.49 -3.85
CA THR A 355 -18.99 23.48 -4.71
C THR A 355 -18.79 22.69 -6.00
N ARG A 356 -17.54 22.56 -6.48
CA ARG A 356 -17.19 21.81 -7.69
C ARG A 356 -17.01 20.32 -7.40
N TRP A 357 -16.44 19.98 -6.25
CA TRP A 357 -16.26 18.60 -5.81
C TRP A 357 -17.53 18.00 -5.18
N SER A 358 -18.63 18.06 -5.91
CA SER A 358 -19.94 17.52 -5.47
C SER A 358 -19.93 16.02 -5.10
N ARG A 359 -18.91 15.26 -5.53
CA ARG A 359 -18.71 13.83 -5.22
C ARG A 359 -17.73 13.56 -4.09
N LEU A 360 -17.15 14.59 -3.50
CA LEU A 360 -16.15 14.42 -2.44
C LEU A 360 -16.79 13.73 -1.24
N LYS A 361 -16.15 12.66 -0.78
CA LYS A 361 -16.54 11.87 0.37
C LYS A 361 -15.49 11.95 1.46
N LYS A 362 -14.22 12.04 1.10
CA LYS A 362 -13.10 12.05 2.05
C LYS A 362 -12.32 13.33 1.87
N LEU A 363 -12.19 14.09 2.96
CA LEU A 363 -11.37 15.28 3.03
C LEU A 363 -10.42 15.15 4.20
N ARG A 364 -9.11 15.12 3.91
CA ARG A 364 -8.04 15.12 4.91
C ARG A 364 -7.12 16.30 4.68
N CYS A 365 -7.18 17.26 5.59
CA CYS A 365 -6.35 18.44 5.65
C CYS A 365 -5.27 18.18 6.70
N GLY A 366 -4.02 18.02 6.29
CA GLY A 366 -2.90 17.77 7.20
C GLY A 366 -2.38 19.04 7.89
N SER A 367 -1.24 18.92 8.56
CA SER A 367 -0.71 19.95 9.45
C SER A 367 -0.30 21.26 8.79
N GLY A 368 -0.17 21.32 7.46
CA GLY A 368 0.07 22.60 6.77
C GLY A 368 -1.19 23.32 6.32
N TRP A 369 -2.38 22.82 6.67
CA TRP A 369 -3.62 23.51 6.39
C TRP A 369 -3.98 24.43 7.54
N THR A 370 -3.63 25.70 7.45
CA THR A 370 -4.10 26.71 8.41
C THR A 370 -5.54 27.09 8.06
N LEU A 371 -6.49 26.18 8.32
CA LEU A 371 -7.90 26.41 7.99
C LEU A 371 -8.42 27.65 8.72
N ARG A 372 -9.01 28.56 7.97
CA ARG A 372 -9.66 29.78 8.48
C ARG A 372 -11.14 29.54 8.79
N ARG A 373 -11.74 30.48 9.53
CA ARG A 373 -13.17 30.47 9.84
C ARG A 373 -14.06 30.36 8.59
N THR A 374 -13.70 31.07 7.53
CA THR A 374 -14.41 31.04 6.24
C THR A 374 -14.43 29.64 5.62
N CYS A 375 -13.35 28.86 5.76
CA CYS A 375 -13.29 27.49 5.28
C CYS A 375 -14.26 26.57 6.05
N LEU A 376 -14.34 26.73 7.38
CA LEU A 376 -15.27 25.97 8.22
C LEU A 376 -16.72 26.37 7.93
N GLU A 377 -16.98 27.66 7.71
CA GLU A 377 -18.29 28.14 7.28
C GLU A 377 -18.68 27.56 5.91
N ALA A 378 -17.74 27.47 4.96
CA ALA A 378 -17.98 26.83 3.67
C ALA A 378 -18.31 25.33 3.82
N LEU A 379 -17.62 24.60 4.70
CA LEU A 379 -17.93 23.19 5.02
C LEU A 379 -19.32 23.02 5.67
N ALA A 380 -19.77 23.97 6.48
CA ALA A 380 -21.07 23.91 7.16
C ALA A 380 -22.27 24.19 6.25
N ARG A 381 -22.05 24.71 5.04
CA ARG A 381 -23.13 25.11 4.11
C ARG A 381 -23.82 23.91 3.46
N GLU A 382 -25.04 24.11 2.97
CA GLU A 382 -25.82 23.06 2.30
C GLU A 382 -25.16 22.63 0.97
N GLU A 383 -24.54 23.57 0.26
CA GLU A 383 -23.86 23.34 -1.02
C GLU A 383 -22.56 22.51 -0.90
N ALA A 384 -22.01 22.38 0.31
CA ALA A 384 -20.84 21.54 0.54
C ALA A 384 -21.15 20.06 0.25
N PRO A 385 -20.15 19.27 -0.20
CA PRO A 385 -20.35 17.84 -0.44
C PRO A 385 -20.63 17.10 0.86
N SER A 386 -21.37 15.99 0.79
CA SER A 386 -21.68 15.17 1.97
C SER A 386 -20.51 14.24 2.27
N LEU A 387 -19.71 14.61 3.27
CA LEU A 387 -18.48 13.90 3.63
C LEU A 387 -18.75 12.65 4.49
N GLU A 388 -18.06 11.56 4.16
CA GLU A 388 -17.97 10.31 4.91
C GLU A 388 -16.76 10.33 5.87
N GLU A 389 -15.66 10.96 5.48
CA GLU A 389 -14.46 11.12 6.31
C GLU A 389 -14.01 12.58 6.31
N LEU A 390 -13.87 13.14 7.51
CA LEU A 390 -13.37 14.50 7.70
C LEU A 390 -12.23 14.49 8.72
N ASP A 391 -11.02 14.74 8.22
CA ASP A 391 -9.81 14.91 9.03
C ASP A 391 -9.26 16.31 8.84
N LEU A 392 -9.32 17.12 9.89
CA LEU A 392 -8.70 18.42 9.97
C LEU A 392 -7.54 18.22 10.95
N TRP A 393 -6.29 18.39 10.55
CA TRP A 393 -5.14 18.19 11.45
C TRP A 393 -4.68 19.49 12.10
N ASP A 394 -4.82 20.62 11.41
CA ASP A 394 -4.47 21.92 11.95
C ASP A 394 -5.59 22.93 11.63
N ILE A 395 -5.89 23.76 12.61
CA ILE A 395 -6.91 24.80 12.53
C ILE A 395 -6.24 26.03 13.13
N SER A 396 -6.22 27.13 12.38
CA SER A 396 -5.47 28.34 12.74
C SER A 396 -5.69 28.80 14.19
N ASP A 397 -4.63 29.28 14.83
CA ASP A 397 -4.65 29.93 16.15
C ASP A 397 -5.65 31.11 16.25
N GLU A 398 -6.03 31.70 15.11
CA GLU A 398 -7.03 32.77 15.03
C GLU A 398 -8.46 32.30 15.39
N ILE A 399 -8.68 30.99 15.47
CA ILE A 399 -9.99 30.31 15.67
C ILE A 399 -10.19 29.94 17.16
N GLY A 400 -9.70 30.76 18.08
CA GLY A 400 -9.72 30.50 19.52
C GLY A 400 -11.00 30.90 20.27
N ASN A 401 -12.07 31.33 19.58
CA ASN A 401 -13.24 31.95 20.21
C ASN A 401 -14.43 31.00 20.36
N LEU A 402 -15.36 31.32 21.29
CA LEU A 402 -16.61 30.55 21.51
C LEU A 402 -17.46 30.38 20.24
N ASP A 403 -17.40 31.35 19.32
CA ASP A 403 -18.14 31.29 18.06
C ASP A 403 -17.61 30.21 17.11
N ASP A 404 -16.35 29.82 17.23
CA ASP A 404 -15.73 28.84 16.35
C ASP A 404 -16.17 27.41 16.69
N ASN A 405 -16.42 27.13 17.98
CA ASN A 405 -17.06 25.90 18.41
C ASN A 405 -18.47 25.73 17.82
N LYS A 406 -19.21 26.85 17.66
CA LYS A 406 -20.53 26.81 17.03
C LYS A 406 -20.41 26.42 15.55
N ILE A 407 -19.46 26.98 14.82
CA ILE A 407 -19.25 26.66 13.41
C ILE A 407 -18.85 25.19 13.25
N MET A 408 -17.95 24.67 14.10
CA MET A 408 -17.60 23.24 14.06
C MET A 408 -18.80 22.33 14.37
N VAL A 409 -19.67 22.74 15.31
CA VAL A 409 -20.94 22.04 15.56
C VAL A 409 -21.83 22.04 14.31
N ASP A 410 -21.89 23.15 13.57
CA ASP A 410 -22.65 23.24 12.33
C ASP A 410 -22.03 22.37 11.22
N VAL A 411 -20.69 22.29 11.12
CA VAL A 411 -19.97 21.34 10.24
C VAL A 411 -20.34 19.88 10.58
N ILE A 412 -20.32 19.51 11.87
CA ILE A 412 -20.68 18.16 12.30
C ILE A 412 -22.12 17.85 11.91
N ARG A 413 -23.07 18.74 12.22
CA ARG A 413 -24.49 18.56 11.87
C ARG A 413 -24.69 18.41 10.37
N ARG A 414 -23.96 19.19 9.57
CA ARG A 414 -24.04 19.14 8.11
C ARG A 414 -23.64 17.78 7.55
N HIS A 415 -22.62 17.15 8.12
CA HIS A 415 -22.08 15.87 7.62
C HIS A 415 -22.56 14.64 8.40
N ALA A 416 -23.22 14.82 9.55
CA ALA A 416 -23.65 13.75 10.44
C ALA A 416 -24.33 12.56 9.74
N PRO A 417 -25.23 12.73 8.75
CA PRO A 417 -25.90 11.60 8.11
C PRO A 417 -24.97 10.60 7.40
N THR A 418 -23.77 11.02 6.98
CA THR A 418 -22.82 10.20 6.23
C THR A 418 -21.50 9.97 6.97
N LEU A 419 -21.25 10.70 8.06
CA LEU A 419 -19.95 10.76 8.71
C LEU A 419 -19.58 9.44 9.41
N THR A 420 -18.49 8.83 8.97
CA THR A 420 -17.91 7.58 9.50
C THR A 420 -16.59 7.82 10.25
N TYR A 421 -15.84 8.86 9.87
CA TYR A 421 -14.60 9.27 10.51
C TYR A 421 -14.60 10.78 10.75
N PHE A 422 -14.27 11.20 11.97
CA PHE A 422 -14.17 12.61 12.32
C PHE A 422 -12.96 12.92 13.21
N GLN A 423 -12.15 13.88 12.77
CA GLN A 423 -11.04 14.47 13.54
C GLN A 423 -10.99 15.99 13.32
N PRO A 424 -11.34 16.84 14.30
CA PRO A 424 -11.52 18.29 14.11
C PRO A 424 -10.33 19.17 14.51
N GLY A 425 -9.10 18.82 14.15
CA GLY A 425 -7.92 19.68 14.32
C GLY A 425 -6.97 19.25 15.43
N GLY A 426 -5.81 19.89 15.44
CA GLY A 426 -4.74 19.70 16.42
C GLY A 426 -5.08 20.24 17.81
N ARG A 427 -4.20 19.93 18.78
CA ARG A 427 -4.52 19.93 20.22
C ARG A 427 -4.88 21.27 20.87
N ALA A 428 -4.56 22.39 20.25
CA ALA A 428 -4.57 23.69 20.94
C ALA A 428 -5.91 24.45 20.86
N PHE A 429 -6.70 24.31 19.79
CA PHE A 429 -7.76 25.28 19.49
C PHE A 429 -9.18 24.74 19.67
N PHE A 430 -9.46 23.53 19.18
CA PHE A 430 -10.79 22.96 19.31
C PHE A 430 -11.00 22.30 20.69
N ARG A 431 -11.99 22.78 21.45
CA ARG A 431 -12.41 22.20 22.72
C ARG A 431 -13.82 21.65 22.59
N ALA A 432 -13.93 20.33 22.43
CA ALA A 432 -15.22 19.69 22.31
C ALA A 432 -16.05 19.88 23.59
N GLY A 433 -17.16 20.61 23.46
CA GLY A 433 -18.12 20.84 24.54
C GLY A 433 -19.37 19.97 24.40
N VAL A 434 -20.33 20.15 25.31
CA VAL A 434 -21.60 19.39 25.31
C VAL A 434 -22.34 19.50 23.97
N GLU A 435 -22.34 20.67 23.33
CA GLU A 435 -22.99 20.87 22.02
C GLU A 435 -22.31 20.07 20.90
N THR A 436 -20.99 19.88 20.96
CA THR A 436 -20.25 19.00 20.03
C THR A 436 -20.72 17.56 20.17
N PHE A 437 -20.81 17.05 21.40
CA PHE A 437 -21.30 15.69 21.65
C PHE A 437 -22.74 15.51 21.19
N ARG A 438 -23.62 16.50 21.43
CA ARG A 438 -25.00 16.47 20.92
C ARG A 438 -25.06 16.40 19.39
N ALA A 439 -24.24 17.17 18.69
CA ALA A 439 -24.18 17.09 17.23
C ALA A 439 -23.64 15.74 16.74
N LEU A 440 -22.64 15.17 17.42
CA LEU A 440 -22.10 13.85 17.08
C LEU A 440 -23.10 12.71 17.31
N GLN A 441 -24.09 12.87 18.19
CA GLN A 441 -25.17 11.88 18.38
C GLN A 441 -26.04 11.70 17.12
N ASP A 442 -26.09 12.71 16.26
CA ASP A 442 -26.79 12.63 14.97
C ASP A 442 -26.01 11.78 13.93
N ALA A 443 -24.71 11.54 14.16
CA ALA A 443 -23.84 10.79 13.27
C ALA A 443 -23.87 9.28 13.57
N LYS A 444 -24.93 8.62 13.11
CA LYS A 444 -25.20 7.20 13.43
C LYS A 444 -24.19 6.21 12.84
N GLU A 445 -23.59 6.57 11.71
CA GLU A 445 -22.59 5.76 11.00
C GLU A 445 -21.15 6.01 11.51
N LEU A 446 -20.99 6.86 12.53
CA LEU A 446 -19.67 7.24 13.04
C LEU A 446 -18.95 6.04 13.65
N ALA A 447 -17.84 5.63 13.03
CA ALA A 447 -17.03 4.49 13.44
C ALA A 447 -15.73 4.90 14.17
N THR A 448 -15.15 6.03 13.76
CA THR A 448 -13.93 6.59 14.37
C THR A 448 -14.10 8.05 14.73
N LEU A 449 -13.80 8.39 15.99
CA LEU A 449 -13.86 9.74 16.52
C LEU A 449 -12.54 10.10 17.19
N SER A 450 -11.88 11.14 16.69
CA SER A 450 -10.65 11.68 17.27
C SER A 450 -10.85 13.13 17.72
N LEU A 451 -11.15 13.39 18.99
CA LEU A 451 -11.20 14.74 19.56
C LEU A 451 -9.94 14.99 20.39
N PRO A 452 -9.14 16.02 20.07
CA PRO A 452 -7.87 16.24 20.74
C PRO A 452 -8.02 16.69 22.20
N THR A 453 -9.00 17.56 22.48
CA THR A 453 -9.19 18.24 23.76
C THR A 453 -10.67 18.33 24.10
N LEU A 454 -11.02 18.00 25.35
CA LEU A 454 -12.39 18.10 25.88
C LEU A 454 -12.53 19.34 26.75
N ALA A 455 -13.70 19.99 26.68
CA ALA A 455 -14.04 21.07 27.61
C ALA A 455 -14.36 20.51 29.01
N GLU A 456 -14.08 21.29 30.05
CA GLU A 456 -14.31 20.90 31.46
C GLU A 456 -15.78 20.58 31.79
N CYS A 457 -16.71 21.07 30.96
CA CYS A 457 -18.14 20.86 31.15
C CYS A 457 -18.66 19.49 30.64
N VAL A 458 -17.84 18.73 29.91
CA VAL A 458 -18.21 17.40 29.40
C VAL A 458 -18.21 16.37 30.52
N ARG A 459 -19.34 15.70 30.73
CA ARG A 459 -19.51 14.67 31.76
C ARG A 459 -19.47 13.28 31.16
N SER A 460 -19.30 12.26 32.01
CA SER A 460 -19.36 10.85 31.60
C SER A 460 -20.65 10.51 30.84
N ALA A 461 -21.78 11.08 31.26
CA ALA A 461 -23.08 10.85 30.62
C ALA A 461 -23.11 11.37 29.17
N ASP A 462 -22.47 12.51 28.87
CA ASP A 462 -22.45 13.06 27.50
C ASP A 462 -21.67 12.14 26.55
N VAL A 463 -20.60 11.51 27.05
CA VAL A 463 -19.78 10.53 26.33
C VAL A 463 -20.52 9.20 26.20
N ASP A 464 -21.14 8.73 27.27
CA ASP A 464 -21.81 7.42 27.32
C ASP A 464 -23.04 7.36 26.39
N ILE A 465 -23.70 8.50 26.12
CA ILE A 465 -24.79 8.56 25.14
C ILE A 465 -24.28 8.23 23.73
N LEU A 466 -23.04 8.57 23.37
CA LEU A 466 -22.49 8.23 22.05
C LEU A 466 -22.44 6.72 21.80
N LEU A 467 -22.25 5.90 22.84
CA LEU A 467 -22.32 4.44 22.69
C LEU A 467 -23.70 3.99 22.21
N ASP A 468 -24.75 4.65 22.68
CA ASP A 468 -26.12 4.27 22.38
C ASP A 468 -26.58 4.84 21.04
N THR A 469 -26.11 6.04 20.68
CA THR A 469 -26.52 6.72 19.43
C THR A 469 -25.67 6.34 18.22
N CYS A 470 -24.40 5.98 18.43
CA CYS A 470 -23.44 5.60 17.39
C CYS A 470 -23.03 4.13 17.58
N PRO A 471 -23.83 3.15 17.12
CA PRO A 471 -23.56 1.73 17.34
C PRO A 471 -22.23 1.27 16.71
N GLU A 472 -21.86 1.86 15.58
CA GLU A 472 -20.62 1.54 14.86
C GLU A 472 -19.38 2.17 15.49
N LEU A 473 -19.52 3.05 16.49
CA LEU A 473 -18.38 3.74 17.10
C LEU A 473 -17.54 2.76 17.92
N TRP A 474 -16.34 2.44 17.43
CA TRP A 474 -15.42 1.50 18.07
C TRP A 474 -14.04 2.11 18.34
N ASN A 475 -13.65 3.15 17.61
CA ASN A 475 -12.37 3.84 17.78
C ASN A 475 -12.57 5.26 18.31
N ILE A 476 -12.09 5.54 19.51
CA ILE A 476 -12.19 6.85 20.15
C ILE A 476 -10.90 7.16 20.93
N ASN A 477 -10.55 8.44 21.10
CA ASN A 477 -9.33 8.79 21.84
C ASN A 477 -9.36 8.19 23.26
N PRO A 478 -8.21 7.71 23.75
CA PRO A 478 -8.10 7.19 25.12
C PRO A 478 -8.56 8.18 26.20
N SER A 479 -8.38 9.49 25.98
CA SER A 479 -8.81 10.55 26.90
C SER A 479 -10.33 10.61 27.06
N ILE A 480 -11.08 10.49 25.97
CA ILE A 480 -12.56 10.50 26.00
C ILE A 480 -13.07 9.23 26.69
N LYS A 481 -12.48 8.08 26.32
CA LYS A 481 -12.80 6.78 26.93
C LYS A 481 -12.51 6.75 28.44
N ALA A 482 -11.53 7.52 28.92
CA ALA A 482 -11.21 7.59 30.35
C ALA A 482 -12.29 8.29 31.19
N ILE A 483 -13.12 9.14 30.59
CA ILE A 483 -14.23 9.86 31.27
C ILE A 483 -15.51 9.02 31.26
N SER A 484 -15.68 8.13 30.28
CA SER A 484 -16.84 7.24 30.15
C SER A 484 -17.02 6.31 31.35
N GLY A 485 -18.25 6.20 31.86
CA GLY A 485 -18.60 5.22 32.89
C GLY A 485 -18.69 3.78 32.34
N ARG A 486 -18.78 3.63 31.01
CA ARG A 486 -18.96 2.36 30.29
C ARG A 486 -17.69 1.86 29.59
N ARG A 487 -16.52 2.08 30.20
CA ARG A 487 -15.21 1.74 29.62
C ARG A 487 -15.08 0.31 29.09
N GLN A 488 -15.67 -0.68 29.78
CA GLN A 488 -15.63 -2.08 29.38
C GLN A 488 -16.35 -2.33 28.05
N GLU A 489 -17.42 -1.60 27.77
CA GLU A 489 -18.18 -1.75 26.52
C GLU A 489 -17.39 -1.22 25.32
N TRP A 490 -16.69 -0.08 25.48
CA TRP A 490 -15.75 0.41 24.49
C TRP A 490 -14.66 -0.63 24.16
N GLU A 491 -14.15 -1.34 25.18
CA GLU A 491 -13.16 -2.39 25.00
C GLU A 491 -13.72 -3.61 24.28
N ALA A 492 -14.94 -4.02 24.63
CA ALA A 492 -15.63 -5.10 23.96
C ALA A 492 -15.90 -4.79 22.48
N ARG A 493 -16.37 -3.58 22.14
CA ARG A 493 -16.58 -3.16 20.74
C ARG A 493 -15.27 -3.16 19.94
N ARG A 494 -14.21 -2.57 20.50
CA ARG A 494 -12.90 -2.56 19.86
C ARG A 494 -12.35 -3.97 19.65
N ALA A 495 -12.50 -4.87 20.62
CA ALA A 495 -12.07 -6.25 20.50
C ALA A 495 -12.87 -7.01 19.42
N LEU A 496 -14.20 -6.84 19.41
CA LEU A 496 -15.07 -7.44 18.39
C LEU A 496 -14.67 -6.98 16.99
N HIS A 497 -14.46 -5.67 16.81
CA HIS A 497 -14.04 -5.11 15.53
C HIS A 497 -12.63 -5.56 15.15
N ALA A 498 -11.68 -5.63 16.09
CA ALA A 498 -10.35 -6.16 15.84
C ALA A 498 -10.38 -7.64 15.40
N CYS A 499 -11.27 -8.46 15.96
CA CYS A 499 -11.49 -9.84 15.50
C CYS A 499 -12.09 -9.90 14.09
N GLN A 500 -12.88 -8.90 13.68
CA GLN A 500 -13.42 -8.81 12.32
C GLN A 500 -12.39 -8.27 11.30
N LEU A 501 -11.49 -7.37 11.74
CA LEU A 501 -10.45 -6.75 10.91
C LEU A 501 -9.11 -7.50 10.87
N GLN A 502 -8.86 -8.45 11.79
CA GLN A 502 -7.62 -9.23 11.82
C GLN A 502 -7.22 -9.84 10.47
N PRO A 503 -8.16 -10.29 9.60
CA PRO A 503 -7.84 -10.72 8.24
C PRO A 503 -7.30 -9.62 7.32
N GLN A 504 -7.60 -8.33 7.56
CA GLN A 504 -7.28 -7.21 6.66
C GLN A 504 -5.99 -6.44 7.03
N TRP A 505 -5.52 -6.55 8.28
CA TRP A 505 -4.35 -5.79 8.77
C TRP A 505 -3.01 -6.47 8.50
N GLU A 506 -2.98 -7.80 8.43
CA GLU A 506 -1.80 -8.54 7.94
C GLU A 506 -1.52 -8.19 6.46
N ASP A 507 -2.58 -7.88 5.68
CA ASP A 507 -2.49 -7.52 4.26
C ASP A 507 -1.98 -6.09 4.03
N GLN A 508 -2.32 -5.10 4.89
CA GLN A 508 -1.76 -3.74 4.78
C GLN A 508 -0.30 -3.66 5.23
N ARG A 509 0.13 -4.53 6.16
CA ARG A 509 1.51 -4.57 6.64
C ARG A 509 2.47 -5.23 5.65
N LEU A 510 1.96 -6.05 4.73
CA LEU A 510 2.68 -6.57 3.56
C LEU A 510 2.64 -5.62 2.35
N GLY A 511 1.88 -4.52 2.45
CA GLY A 511 1.86 -3.39 1.50
C GLY A 511 2.43 -2.08 2.09
N MET A 512 3.12 -2.14 3.23
CA MET A 512 3.84 -1.04 3.89
C MET A 512 5.33 -1.24 3.85
#